data_AF-A0A8B7NQ51-F1
#
_entry.id   AF-A0A8B7NQ51-F1
#
_cell.length_a   1.000
_cell.length_b   1.000
_cell.length_c   1.000
_cell.angle_alpha   90.00
_cell.angle_beta   90.00
_cell.angle_gamma   90.00
#
_symmetry.space_group_name_H-M   'P 1'
#
loop_
_entity.id
_entity.type
_entity.pdbx_description
1 polymer ?
#
loop_
_entity_poly.entity_id
_entity_poly.type
_entity_poly.pdbx_seq_one_letter_code
_entity_poly.pdbx_strand_id
1 'polypeptide(L)'
;MLLLLVQSGAAAITLRPNTRMEFASLSCAGEYNKAEYRDLSRVCEDCYNLFREIYVFSSCKSNCFRNEMFPKCVSYLLLDNRMGDFVRKISLASGDR
;
A
#
# COMPACT_ATOMS: atom_id res chain seq x y z
N MET A 1 24.39 -42.47 -3.99
CA MET A 1 24.94 -41.10 -4.02
C MET A 1 23.77 -40.15 -4.25
N LEU A 2 23.20 -39.66 -3.15
CA LEU A 2 23.18 -38.23 -2.75
C LEU A 2 22.05 -37.48 -3.49
N LEU A 3 20.89 -37.29 -2.85
CA LEU A 3 20.49 -36.03 -2.16
C LEU A 3 20.77 -34.82 -3.06
N LEU A 4 19.77 -34.01 -3.42
CA LEU A 4 19.31 -32.94 -2.53
C LEU A 4 17.85 -32.55 -2.82
N LEU A 5 17.08 -32.52 -1.75
CA LEU A 5 15.86 -31.75 -1.60
C LEU A 5 16.17 -30.27 -1.88
N VAL A 6 15.78 -29.73 -3.03
CA VAL A 6 15.61 -28.28 -3.13
C VAL A 6 14.23 -27.99 -2.53
N GLN A 7 14.20 -27.89 -1.21
CA GLN A 7 13.13 -27.18 -0.54
C GLN A 7 13.28 -25.72 -0.98
N SER A 8 12.49 -25.30 -1.97
CA SER A 8 12.16 -23.89 -2.14
C SER A 8 11.24 -23.51 -0.98
N GLY A 9 11.79 -23.51 0.23
CA GLY A 9 11.20 -22.86 1.39
C GLY A 9 11.28 -21.36 1.16
N ALA A 10 10.45 -20.85 0.24
CA ALA A 10 10.01 -19.48 0.33
C ALA A 10 9.17 -19.44 1.61
N ALA A 11 9.79 -19.15 2.75
CA ALA A 11 9.06 -18.62 3.88
C ALA A 11 8.29 -17.43 3.30
N ALA A 12 6.97 -17.57 3.16
CA ALA A 12 6.14 -16.49 2.67
C ALA A 12 6.44 -15.30 3.57
N ILE A 13 7.16 -14.30 3.04
CA ILE A 13 7.48 -13.10 3.78
C ILE A 13 6.13 -12.42 3.98
N THR A 14 5.51 -12.67 5.12
CA THR A 14 4.32 -11.95 5.54
C THR A 14 4.79 -10.54 5.87
N LEU A 15 4.73 -9.66 4.87
CA LEU A 15 5.05 -8.26 5.04
C LEU A 15 4.06 -7.68 6.04
N ARG A 16 4.59 -7.21 7.17
CA ARG A 16 3.77 -6.53 8.17
C ARG A 16 3.28 -5.21 7.55
N PRO A 17 1.97 -4.90 7.63
CA PRO A 17 1.45 -3.66 7.09
C PRO A 17 2.04 -2.46 7.82
N ASN A 18 2.11 -1.32 7.14
CA ASN A 18 2.55 -0.06 7.74
C ASN A 18 4.01 -0.08 8.23
N THR A 19 4.88 -0.83 7.53
CA THR A 19 6.32 -0.92 7.82
C THR A 19 7.18 -0.37 6.69
N ARG A 20 8.42 0.02 7.04
CA ARG A 20 9.44 0.45 6.05
C ARG A 20 9.71 -0.65 5.01
N MET A 21 9.65 -1.92 5.43
CA MET A 21 9.87 -3.05 4.54
C MET A 21 8.73 -3.21 3.52
N GLU A 22 7.47 -3.09 3.95
CA GLU A 22 6.33 -3.06 3.03
C GLU A 22 6.40 -1.85 2.08
N PHE A 23 6.70 -0.67 2.61
CA PHE A 23 6.91 0.54 1.81
C PHE A 23 7.96 0.35 0.71
N ALA A 24 9.10 -0.26 1.04
CA ALA A 24 10.15 -0.58 0.07
C ALA A 24 9.70 -1.65 -0.96
N SER A 25 8.90 -2.64 -0.54
CA SER A 25 8.37 -3.67 -1.43
C SER A 25 7.37 -3.12 -2.47
N LEU A 26 6.71 -2.00 -2.17
CA LEU A 26 5.85 -1.27 -3.11
C LEU A 26 6.64 -0.35 -4.06
N SER A 27 7.98 -0.38 -4.00
CA SER A 27 8.89 0.45 -4.79
C SER A 27 8.69 1.97 -4.61
N CYS A 28 8.28 2.38 -3.41
CA CYS A 28 8.16 3.79 -3.08
C CYS A 28 9.54 4.42 -2.91
N ALA A 29 9.83 5.45 -3.71
CA ALA A 29 11.14 6.10 -3.78
C ALA A 29 11.28 7.33 -2.87
N GLY A 30 10.19 7.76 -2.23
CA GLY A 30 10.18 8.88 -1.30
C GLY A 30 10.70 8.53 0.10
N GLU A 31 10.68 9.51 0.99
CA GLU A 31 11.09 9.30 2.38
C GLU A 31 10.00 8.57 3.15
N TYR A 32 10.34 7.43 3.76
CA TYR A 32 9.40 6.68 4.58
C TYR A 32 9.02 7.45 5.86
N ASN A 33 7.84 8.08 5.84
CA ASN A 33 7.17 8.61 7.02
C ASN A 33 6.06 7.66 7.47
N LYS A 34 6.24 7.04 8.65
CA LYS A 34 5.30 6.03 9.17
C LYS A 34 3.88 6.58 9.38
N ALA A 35 3.74 7.83 9.82
CA ALA A 35 2.43 8.42 10.09
C ALA A 35 1.65 8.64 8.79
N GLU A 36 2.31 9.22 7.79
CA GLU A 36 1.69 9.51 6.50
C GLU A 36 1.38 8.23 5.71
N TYR A 37 2.32 7.26 5.69
CA TYR A 37 2.11 5.98 5.04
C TYR A 37 0.94 5.18 5.66
N ARG A 38 0.81 5.22 6.99
CA ARG A 38 -0.32 4.59 7.69
C ARG A 38 -1.64 5.27 7.36
N ASP A 39 -1.66 6.60 7.23
CA ASP A 39 -2.88 7.33 6.89
C ASP A 39 -3.38 6.97 5.48
N LEU A 40 -2.47 6.87 4.50
CA LEU A 40 -2.78 6.34 3.17
C LEU A 40 -3.23 4.88 3.21
N SER A 41 -2.55 4.02 3.97
CA SER A 41 -2.89 2.60 4.07
C SER A 41 -4.27 2.36 4.67
N ARG A 42 -4.71 3.18 5.63
CA ARG A 42 -6.06 3.11 6.23
C ARG A 42 -7.16 3.31 5.22
N VAL A 43 -7.00 4.23 4.26
CA VAL A 43 -7.97 4.40 3.16
C VAL A 43 -8.15 3.08 2.41
N CYS A 44 -7.06 2.37 2.12
CA CYS A 44 -7.14 1.08 1.43
C CYS A 44 -7.72 -0.04 2.31
N GLU A 45 -7.40 -0.07 3.61
CA GLU A 45 -7.96 -1.04 4.57
C GLU A 45 -9.47 -0.85 4.74
N ASP A 46 -9.94 0.38 4.95
CA ASP A 46 -11.35 0.71 5.12
C ASP A 46 -12.15 0.47 3.84
N CYS A 47 -11.57 0.81 2.68
CA CYS A 47 -12.17 0.52 1.39
C CYS A 47 -12.28 -0.98 1.12
N TYR A 48 -11.25 -1.76 1.46
CA TYR A 48 -11.36 -3.22 1.44
C TYR A 48 -12.45 -3.73 2.38
N ASN A 49 -12.61 -3.16 3.58
CA ASN A 49 -13.66 -3.58 4.51
C ASN A 49 -15.08 -3.31 3.98
N LEU A 50 -15.23 -2.31 3.11
CA LEU A 50 -16.49 -1.99 2.42
C LEU A 50 -16.85 -3.03 1.36
N PHE A 51 -15.91 -3.36 0.47
CA PHE A 51 -16.16 -4.26 -0.68
C PHE A 51 -15.89 -5.74 -0.40
N ARG A 52 -14.96 -6.03 0.53
CA ARG A 52 -14.45 -7.36 0.89
C ARG A 52 -13.80 -8.13 -0.26
N GLU A 53 -13.21 -7.40 -1.22
CA GLU A 53 -12.54 -7.98 -2.38
C GLU A 53 -11.02 -7.73 -2.30
N ILE A 54 -10.22 -8.80 -2.36
CA ILE A 54 -8.75 -8.72 -2.15
C ILE A 54 -8.07 -7.75 -3.13
N TYR A 55 -8.56 -7.69 -4.38
CA TYR A 55 -7.99 -6.80 -5.39
C TYR A 55 -8.15 -5.31 -5.03
N VAL A 56 -9.13 -4.93 -4.22
CA VAL A 56 -9.34 -3.55 -3.76
C VAL A 56 -8.14 -3.09 -2.95
N PHE A 57 -7.72 -3.92 -1.98
CA PHE A 57 -6.58 -3.61 -1.13
C PHE A 57 -5.28 -3.53 -1.94
N SER A 58 -4.99 -4.55 -2.75
CA SER A 58 -3.74 -4.61 -3.52
C SER A 58 -3.68 -3.51 -4.59
N SER A 59 -4.78 -3.24 -5.29
CA SER A 59 -4.85 -2.17 -6.30
C SER A 59 -4.73 -0.80 -5.66
N CYS A 60 -5.38 -0.57 -4.51
CA CYS A 60 -5.31 0.71 -3.81
C CYS A 60 -3.89 1.07 -3.34
N LYS A 61 -3.11 0.09 -2.85
CA LYS A 61 -1.71 0.33 -2.43
C LYS A 61 -0.70 0.33 -3.58
N SER A 62 -1.09 -0.17 -4.76
CA SER A 62 -0.20 -0.31 -5.91
C SER A 62 0.38 1.04 -6.38
N ASN A 63 1.56 0.98 -7.00
CA ASN A 63 2.27 2.17 -7.50
C ASN A 63 2.36 3.29 -6.45
N CYS A 64 2.60 2.93 -5.18
CA CYS A 64 2.64 3.87 -4.06
C CYS A 64 1.41 4.76 -3.98
N PHE A 65 0.23 4.15 -4.09
CA PHE A 65 -1.09 4.80 -4.09
C PHE A 65 -1.36 5.70 -5.32
N ARG A 66 -0.44 5.78 -6.30
CA ARG A 66 -0.62 6.49 -7.58
C ARG A 66 -1.32 5.61 -8.61
N ASN A 67 -2.57 5.28 -8.32
CA ASN A 67 -3.42 4.44 -9.15
C ASN A 67 -4.85 4.99 -9.14
N GLU A 68 -5.72 4.42 -9.96
CA GLU A 68 -7.13 4.84 -10.03
C GLU A 68 -7.98 4.36 -8.86
N MET A 69 -7.55 3.32 -8.14
CA MET A 69 -8.34 2.73 -7.06
C MET A 69 -8.31 3.59 -5.80
N PHE A 70 -7.17 4.20 -5.49
CA PHE A 70 -7.04 5.07 -4.32
C PHE A 70 -8.07 6.22 -4.30
N PRO A 71 -8.21 7.06 -5.35
CA PRO A 71 -9.21 8.13 -5.33
C PRO A 71 -10.66 7.61 -5.34
N LYS A 72 -10.94 6.46 -5.96
CA LYS A 72 -12.25 5.80 -5.86
C LYS A 72 -12.55 5.41 -4.41
N CYS A 73 -11.59 4.82 -3.71
CA CYS A 73 -11.71 4.50 -2.29
C CYS A 73 -11.93 5.73 -1.41
N VAL A 74 -11.24 6.84 -1.67
CA VAL A 74 -11.48 8.11 -0.96
C VAL A 74 -12.93 8.56 -1.13
N SER A 75 -13.47 8.48 -2.36
CA SER A 75 -14.86 8.87 -2.65
C SER A 75 -15.87 7.91 -2.01
N TYR A 76 -15.67 6.59 -2.09
CA TYR A 76 -16.55 5.61 -1.44
C TYR A 76 -16.58 5.71 0.08
N LEU A 77 -15.48 6.16 0.69
CA LEU A 77 -15.39 6.41 2.13
C LEU A 77 -15.86 7.81 2.53
N LEU A 78 -16.35 8.62 1.57
CA LEU A 78 -16.81 10.00 1.79
C LEU A 78 -15.72 10.91 2.38
N LEU A 79 -14.47 10.75 1.91
CA LEU A 79 -13.29 11.48 2.35
C LEU A 79 -12.80 12.51 1.32
N ASP A 80 -13.63 12.91 0.36
CA ASP A 80 -13.25 13.83 -0.74
C ASP A 80 -12.69 15.17 -0.23
N ASN A 81 -13.19 15.66 0.91
CA ASN A 81 -12.69 16.88 1.56
C ASN A 81 -11.23 16.78 2.01
N ARG A 82 -10.67 15.57 2.13
CA ARG A 82 -9.27 15.30 2.48
C ARG A 82 -8.39 14.97 1.28
N MET A 83 -8.93 14.95 0.06
CA MET A 83 -8.18 14.54 -1.14
C MET A 83 -6.86 15.30 -1.30
N GLY A 84 -6.85 16.62 -1.08
CA GLY A 84 -5.63 17.43 -1.17
C GLY A 84 -4.54 17.02 -0.17
N ASP A 85 -4.91 16.62 1.05
CA ASP A 85 -3.96 16.10 2.04
C ASP A 85 -3.41 14.73 1.61
N PHE A 86 -4.26 13.85 1.05
CA PHE A 86 -3.79 12.57 0.52
C PHE A 86 -2.85 12.74 -0.68
N VAL A 87 -3.17 13.62 -1.63
CA VAL A 87 -2.29 13.91 -2.78
C VAL A 87 -0.91 14.37 -2.33
N ARG A 88 -0.84 15.25 -1.31
CA ARG A 88 0.43 15.68 -0.70
C ARG A 88 1.19 14.48 -0.10
N LYS A 89 0.52 13.58 0.61
CA LYS A 89 1.18 12.41 1.21
C LYS A 89 1.66 11.43 0.16
N ILE A 90 0.91 11.26 -0.93
CA ILE A 90 1.29 10.41 -2.05
C ILE A 90 2.57 10.95 -2.70
N SER A 91 2.66 12.26 -2.98
CA SER A 91 3.88 12.83 -3.57
C SER A 91 5.11 12.63 -2.67
N LEU A 92 4.95 12.80 -1.35
CA LEU A 92 6.00 12.53 -0.37
C LEU A 92 6.44 11.05 -0.37
N ALA A 93 5.48 10.12 -0.44
CA ALA A 93 5.76 8.69 -0.46
C ALA A 93 6.40 8.23 -1.78
N SER A 94 5.95 8.79 -2.91
CA SER A 94 6.44 8.44 -4.24
C SER A 94 7.77 9.11 -4.59
N GLY A 95 8.12 10.22 -3.94
CA GLY A 95 9.35 10.97 -4.22
C GLY A 95 9.26 11.89 -5.44
N ASP A 96 8.05 12.23 -5.89
CA ASP A 96 7.83 13.21 -6.94
C ASP A 96 7.99 14.62 -6.34
N ARG A 97 9.14 15.26 -6.58
CA ARG A 97 9.34 16.69 -6.27
C ARG A 97 9.20 17.52 -7.53
#